data_AF-A0A950XL63-F1
#
_entry.id   AF-A0A950XL63-F1
#
_cell.length_a   1.000
_cell.length_b   1.000
_cell.length_c   1.000
_cell.angle_alpha   90.00
_cell.angle_beta   90.00
_cell.angle_gamma   90.00
#
_symmetry.space_group_name_H-M   'P 1'
#
loop_
_entity.id
_entity.type
_entity.pdbx_description
1 polymer ?
#
loop_
_entity_poly.entity_id
_entity_poly.type
_entity_poly.pdbx_seq_one_letter_code
_entity_poly.pdbx_strand_id
1 'polypeptide(L)'
;MTKIASRGGARPIERTDNPVIVTRRGQIARLESSLTPHEAQIEDLVFLRKMLKRANIPFLLIRDHKNRSVLAIDIELRSAVERELTTACATEPMYAKTVDMPGLSPVLVAEGKLSPLADPRIVRLYRRRIAPGGFRYGPRFGVELQFWAFEQTVIR
;
A
#
# COMPACT_ATOMS: atom_id res chain seq x y z
N MET A 1 -55.26 11.06 -1.70
CA MET A 1 -53.91 11.24 -1.11
C MET A 1 -53.27 9.87 -0.97
N THR A 2 -52.39 9.50 -1.91
CA THR A 2 -51.79 8.16 -1.97
C THR A 2 -50.39 8.22 -1.40
N LYS A 3 -50.16 7.50 -0.30
CA LYS A 3 -48.88 7.48 0.42
C LYS A 3 -47.88 6.63 -0.38
N ILE A 4 -46.89 7.28 -0.99
CA ILE A 4 -45.77 6.58 -1.63
C ILE A 4 -44.83 6.11 -0.51
N ALA A 5 -44.84 4.80 -0.25
CA ALA A 5 -43.89 4.19 0.67
C ALA A 5 -42.51 4.16 -0.01
N SER A 6 -41.58 4.99 0.48
CA SER A 6 -40.17 4.89 0.17
C SER A 6 -39.65 3.54 0.65
N ARG A 7 -39.42 2.61 -0.28
CA ARG A 7 -38.62 1.41 -0.01
C ARG A 7 -37.17 1.86 0.11
N GLY A 8 -36.71 2.02 1.35
CA GLY A 8 -35.31 2.20 1.69
C GLY A 8 -34.50 1.00 1.22
N GLY A 9 -34.07 1.03 -0.04
CA GLY A 9 -33.17 0.05 -0.65
C GLY A 9 -31.72 0.36 -0.34
N ALA A 10 -31.36 0.54 0.94
CA ALA A 10 -29.97 0.40 1.35
C ALA A 10 -29.76 -1.08 1.64
N ARG A 11 -29.46 -1.87 0.60
CA ARG A 11 -28.82 -3.17 0.81
C ARG A 11 -27.52 -2.85 1.56
N PRO A 12 -27.30 -3.35 2.79
CA PRO A 12 -25.96 -3.33 3.34
C PRO A 12 -25.12 -4.09 2.32
N ILE A 13 -24.15 -3.41 1.71
CA ILE A 13 -23.10 -4.12 0.98
C ILE A 13 -22.37 -4.84 2.10
N GLU A 14 -22.74 -6.09 2.35
CA GLU A 14 -21.91 -7.01 3.12
C GLU A 14 -20.50 -6.82 2.59
N ARG A 15 -19.57 -6.46 3.48
CA ARG A 15 -18.16 -6.53 3.14
C ARG A 15 -17.94 -8.00 2.79
N THR A 16 -17.91 -8.31 1.50
CA THR A 16 -17.37 -9.57 1.04
C THR A 16 -15.94 -9.54 1.54
N ASP A 17 -15.64 -10.35 2.55
CA ASP A 17 -14.33 -10.36 3.22
C ASP A 17 -13.19 -10.64 2.22
N ASN A 18 -13.52 -11.19 1.05
CA ASN A 18 -12.60 -11.38 -0.05
C ASN A 18 -12.65 -10.23 -1.07
N PRO A 19 -11.53 -9.51 -1.27
CA PRO A 19 -11.46 -8.44 -2.24
C PRO A 19 -11.53 -8.97 -3.68
N VAL A 20 -12.31 -8.30 -4.54
CA VAL A 20 -12.36 -8.63 -5.97
C VAL A 20 -11.11 -8.06 -6.65
N ILE A 21 -10.29 -8.95 -7.21
CA ILE A 21 -9.08 -8.61 -7.96
C ILE A 21 -9.34 -8.74 -9.45
N VAL A 22 -8.95 -7.72 -10.22
CA VAL A 22 -9.10 -7.66 -11.68
C VAL A 22 -7.79 -7.29 -12.34
N THR A 23 -7.58 -7.75 -13.58
CA THR A 23 -6.45 -7.31 -14.41
C THR A 23 -6.94 -6.26 -15.40
N ARG A 24 -6.38 -5.05 -15.35
CA ARG A 24 -6.73 -3.94 -16.26
C ARG A 24 -5.48 -3.32 -16.86
N ARG A 25 -5.36 -3.39 -18.19
CA ARG A 25 -4.17 -2.96 -18.96
C ARG A 25 -2.88 -3.67 -18.48
N GLY A 26 -2.96 -4.98 -18.30
CA GLY A 26 -1.83 -5.80 -17.83
C GLY A 26 -1.43 -5.58 -16.36
N GLN A 27 -2.20 -4.80 -15.61
CA GLN A 27 -1.90 -4.49 -14.22
C GLN A 27 -3.03 -4.97 -13.31
N ILE A 28 -2.65 -5.58 -12.19
CA ILE A 28 -3.55 -6.05 -11.15
C ILE A 28 -4.14 -4.83 -10.44
N ALA A 29 -5.44 -4.84 -10.21
CA ALA A 29 -6.15 -3.83 -9.45
C ALA A 29 -7.24 -4.48 -8.60
N ARG A 30 -7.44 -3.95 -7.40
CA ARG A 30 -8.57 -4.31 -6.55
C ARG A 30 -9.76 -3.42 -6.88
N LEU A 31 -10.94 -4.01 -7.05
CA LEU A 31 -12.17 -3.25 -7.07
C LEU A 31 -12.52 -2.85 -5.64
N GLU A 32 -12.68 -1.55 -5.45
CA GLU A 32 -13.06 -0.95 -4.19
C GLU A 32 -14.55 -0.60 -4.25
N SER A 33 -15.29 -0.94 -3.19
CA SER A 33 -16.73 -0.71 -3.14
C SER A 33 -17.09 0.56 -2.38
N SER A 34 -16.33 0.91 -1.34
CA SER A 34 -16.74 1.94 -0.38
C SER A 34 -15.61 2.72 0.27
N LEU A 35 -14.36 2.23 0.26
CA LEU A 35 -13.29 2.93 0.97
C LEU A 35 -12.97 4.28 0.33
N THR A 36 -12.86 5.29 1.17
CA THR A 36 -12.23 6.56 0.84
C THR A 36 -10.73 6.35 0.58
N PRO A 37 -10.06 7.26 -0.13
CA PRO A 37 -8.62 7.14 -0.36
C PRO A 37 -7.80 7.07 0.95
N HIS A 38 -8.26 7.74 2.00
CA HIS A 38 -7.60 7.73 3.31
C HIS A 38 -7.78 6.40 4.04
N GLU A 39 -8.97 5.81 4.03
CA GLU A 39 -9.19 4.48 4.63
C GLU A 39 -8.41 3.39 3.88
N ALA A 40 -8.34 3.48 2.55
CA ALA A 40 -7.52 2.58 1.74
C ALA A 40 -6.02 2.70 2.10
N GLN A 41 -5.53 3.91 2.36
CA GLN A 41 -4.16 4.13 2.85
C GLN A 41 -3.94 3.53 4.23
N ILE A 42 -4.91 3.68 5.16
CA ILE A 42 -4.83 3.06 6.49
C ILE A 42 -4.81 1.54 6.37
N GLU A 43 -5.62 0.96 5.50
CA GLU A 43 -5.64 -0.49 5.27
C GLU A 43 -4.27 -0.99 4.77
N ASP A 44 -3.66 -0.30 3.82
CA ASP A 44 -2.32 -0.59 3.32
C ASP A 44 -1.25 -0.44 4.44
N LEU A 45 -1.35 0.60 5.29
CA LEU A 45 -0.46 0.78 6.44
C LEU A 45 -0.60 -0.36 7.47
N VAL A 46 -1.83 -0.75 7.79
CA VAL A 46 -2.12 -1.82 8.74
C VAL A 46 -1.59 -3.16 8.22
N PHE A 47 -1.73 -3.43 6.93
CA PHE A 47 -1.14 -4.61 6.29
C PHE A 47 0.38 -4.63 6.44
N LEU A 48 1.06 -3.55 6.05
CA LEU A 48 2.53 -3.46 6.13
C LEU A 48 3.01 -3.58 7.57
N ARG A 49 2.36 -2.89 8.51
CA ARG A 49 2.68 -3.00 9.94
C ARG A 49 2.51 -4.42 10.46
N LYS A 50 1.45 -5.13 10.09
CA LYS A 50 1.23 -6.52 10.51
C LYS A 50 2.31 -7.43 9.97
N MET A 51 2.70 -7.26 8.71
CA MET A 51 3.78 -8.01 8.07
C MET A 51 5.11 -7.77 8.79
N LEU A 52 5.53 -6.51 8.98
CA LEU A 52 6.79 -6.18 9.65
C LEU A 52 6.83 -6.73 11.08
N LYS A 53 5.73 -6.61 11.82
CA LYS A 53 5.62 -7.17 13.19
C LYS A 53 5.74 -8.69 13.21
N ARG A 54 5.11 -9.41 12.28
CA ARG A 54 5.21 -10.88 12.21
C ARG A 54 6.63 -11.34 11.90
N ALA A 55 7.35 -10.58 11.09
CA ALA A 55 8.73 -10.85 10.73
C ALA A 55 9.76 -10.36 11.77
N ASN A 56 9.32 -9.77 12.89
CA ASN A 56 10.19 -9.12 13.88
C ASN A 56 11.13 -8.05 13.28
N ILE A 57 10.69 -7.36 12.24
CA ILE A 57 11.44 -6.26 11.62
C ILE A 57 11.12 -4.97 12.38
N PRO A 58 12.09 -4.36 13.09
CA PRO A 58 11.89 -3.07 13.73
C PRO A 58 11.64 -1.97 12.70
N PHE A 59 10.75 -1.04 13.03
CA PHE A 59 10.46 0.12 12.20
C PHE A 59 10.01 1.31 13.06
N LEU A 60 10.23 2.51 12.55
CA LEU A 60 9.63 3.74 13.07
C LEU A 60 8.44 4.11 12.20
N LEU A 61 7.30 4.37 12.82
CA LEU A 61 6.16 4.98 12.15
C LEU A 61 6.22 6.48 12.36
N ILE A 62 6.50 7.22 11.30
CA ILE A 62 6.56 8.68 11.31
C ILE A 62 5.55 9.26 10.32
N ARG A 63 5.34 10.57 10.40
CA ARG A 63 4.55 11.34 9.46
C ARG A 63 5.44 12.37 8.78
N ASP A 64 5.39 12.42 7.46
CA ASP A 64 6.10 13.46 6.70
C ASP A 64 5.40 14.83 6.83
N HIS A 65 6.00 15.85 6.24
CA HIS A 65 5.44 17.22 6.18
C HIS A 65 4.09 17.32 5.45
N LYS A 66 3.67 16.30 4.70
CA LYS A 66 2.37 16.19 4.02
C LYS A 66 1.42 15.26 4.78
N ASN A 67 1.73 14.94 6.04
CA ASN A 67 0.96 14.05 6.90
C ASN A 67 0.82 12.61 6.34
N ARG A 68 1.76 12.17 5.50
CA ARG A 68 1.82 10.82 4.95
C ARG A 68 2.47 9.88 5.94
N SER A 69 1.90 8.69 6.09
CA SER A 69 2.50 7.61 6.86
C SER A 69 3.77 7.10 6.19
N VAL A 70 4.86 7.13 6.95
CA VAL A 70 6.18 6.64 6.55
C VAL A 70 6.60 5.55 7.54
N LEU A 71 7.06 4.42 7.01
CA LEU A 71 7.71 3.35 7.74
C LEU A 71 9.21 3.46 7.48
N ALA A 72 9.96 3.98 8.45
CA ALA A 72 11.42 4.01 8.38
C ALA A 72 12.00 2.72 8.96
N ILE A 73 12.88 2.07 8.21
CA ILE A 73 13.48 0.77 8.53
C ILE A 73 14.98 0.86 8.32
N ASP A 74 15.73 0.07 9.09
CA ASP A 74 17.17 -0.02 8.93
C ASP A 74 17.49 -0.56 7.54
N ILE A 75 18.39 0.12 6.83
CA ILE A 75 18.84 -0.31 5.51
C ILE A 75 19.48 -1.70 5.53
N GLU A 76 20.10 -2.11 6.64
CA GLU A 76 20.67 -3.45 6.79
C GLU A 76 19.59 -4.54 6.72
N LEU A 77 18.34 -4.20 7.05
CA LEU A 77 17.20 -5.12 7.01
C LEU A 77 16.48 -5.14 5.65
N ARG A 78 16.97 -4.40 4.65
CA ARG A 78 16.35 -4.29 3.32
C ARG A 78 16.03 -5.65 2.71
N SER A 79 17.02 -6.54 2.62
CA SER A 79 16.83 -7.86 2.00
C SER A 79 15.79 -8.71 2.75
N ALA A 80 15.70 -8.55 4.07
CA ALA A 80 14.66 -9.21 4.86
C ALA A 80 13.28 -8.61 4.52
N VAL A 81 13.15 -7.29 4.50
CA VAL A 81 11.91 -6.59 4.13
C VAL A 81 11.43 -6.99 2.73
N GLU A 82 12.32 -7.03 1.74
CA GLU A 82 11.98 -7.42 0.37
C GLU A 82 11.41 -8.84 0.31
N ARG A 83 12.04 -9.79 1.00
CA ARG A 83 11.56 -11.18 1.08
C ARG A 83 10.17 -11.25 1.70
N GLU A 84 9.98 -10.64 2.86
CA GLU A 84 8.70 -10.69 3.58
C GLU A 84 7.58 -9.99 2.81
N LEU A 85 7.90 -8.87 2.15
CA LEU A 85 6.97 -8.18 1.25
C LEU A 85 6.57 -9.06 0.06
N THR A 86 7.52 -9.76 -0.55
CA THR A 86 7.27 -10.66 -1.68
C THR A 86 6.30 -11.77 -1.27
N THR A 87 6.56 -12.41 -0.13
CA THR A 87 5.70 -13.46 0.42
C THR A 87 4.30 -12.93 0.77
N ALA A 88 4.21 -11.79 1.47
CA ALA A 88 2.92 -11.21 1.84
C ALA A 88 2.11 -10.75 0.61
N CYS A 89 2.78 -10.18 -0.38
CA CYS A 89 2.13 -9.65 -1.59
C CYS A 89 1.73 -10.72 -2.60
N ALA A 90 2.12 -11.98 -2.41
CA ALA A 90 1.65 -13.10 -3.24
C ALA A 90 0.12 -13.30 -3.11
N THR A 91 -0.44 -13.01 -1.93
CA THR A 91 -1.88 -13.12 -1.66
C THR A 91 -2.60 -11.76 -1.74
N GLU A 92 -1.89 -10.68 -1.41
CA GLU A 92 -2.42 -9.32 -1.45
C GLU A 92 -1.53 -8.40 -2.32
N PRO A 93 -1.71 -8.39 -3.65
CA PRO A 93 -0.80 -7.70 -4.57
C PRO A 93 -0.65 -6.20 -4.31
N MET A 94 0.59 -5.75 -4.15
CA MET A 94 0.97 -4.34 -4.05
C MET A 94 1.96 -3.96 -5.14
N TYR A 95 2.00 -2.67 -5.45
CA TYR A 95 3.01 -2.07 -6.31
C TYR A 95 3.96 -1.21 -5.48
N ALA A 96 5.22 -1.18 -5.87
CA ALA A 96 6.23 -0.28 -5.35
C ALA A 96 6.60 0.78 -6.39
N LYS A 97 6.44 2.06 -6.04
CA LYS A 97 6.88 3.19 -6.84
C LYS A 97 8.14 3.77 -6.20
N THR A 98 9.26 3.74 -6.93
CA THR A 98 10.48 4.43 -6.52
C THR A 98 10.24 5.94 -6.44
N VAL A 99 10.58 6.55 -5.31
CA VAL A 99 10.39 7.99 -5.06
C VAL A 99 11.68 8.75 -5.34
N ASP A 100 12.85 8.18 -5.01
CA ASP A 100 14.15 8.83 -5.18
C ASP A 100 14.45 9.27 -6.61
N MET A 101 13.95 8.48 -7.58
CA MET A 101 14.18 8.71 -8.99
C MET A 101 12.84 8.82 -9.73
N PRO A 102 12.42 10.04 -10.10
CA PRO A 102 11.27 10.25 -10.95
C PRO A 102 11.39 9.50 -12.29
N GLY A 103 10.27 9.24 -12.95
CA GLY A 103 10.24 8.58 -14.26
C GLY A 103 10.26 7.05 -14.24
N LEU A 104 10.68 6.39 -13.16
CA LEU A 104 10.67 4.92 -13.08
C LEU A 104 9.26 4.34 -12.97
N SER A 105 8.94 3.32 -13.75
CA SER A 105 7.67 2.60 -13.65
C SER A 105 7.55 1.86 -12.31
N PRO A 106 6.36 1.83 -11.67
CA PRO A 106 6.14 0.99 -10.50
C PRO A 106 6.33 -0.49 -10.83
N VAL A 107 6.86 -1.26 -9.89
CA VAL A 107 7.07 -2.71 -10.01
C VAL A 107 6.05 -3.47 -9.14
N LEU A 108 5.71 -4.69 -9.53
CA LEU A 108 4.85 -5.55 -8.73
C LEU A 108 5.68 -6.19 -7.62
N VAL A 109 5.31 -5.96 -6.36
CA VAL A 109 6.12 -6.38 -5.21
C VAL A 109 6.26 -7.90 -5.12
N ALA A 110 5.24 -8.64 -5.58
CA ALA A 110 5.26 -10.10 -5.63
C ALA A 110 6.32 -10.67 -6.59
N GLU A 111 6.93 -9.85 -7.46
CA GLU A 111 8.02 -10.27 -8.36
C GLU A 111 9.41 -10.21 -7.69
N GLY A 112 9.49 -9.90 -6.40
CA GLY A 112 10.74 -9.99 -5.64
C GLY A 112 11.59 -8.72 -5.61
N LYS A 113 11.10 -7.60 -6.16
CA LYS A 113 11.85 -6.33 -6.23
C LYS A 113 10.96 -5.16 -5.82
N LEU A 114 11.57 -4.17 -5.15
CA LEU A 114 10.89 -2.91 -4.79
C LEU A 114 11.16 -1.77 -5.77
N SER A 115 12.20 -1.90 -6.60
CA SER A 115 12.60 -0.88 -7.56
C SER A 115 13.36 -1.51 -8.72
N PRO A 116 13.37 -0.89 -9.91
CA PRO A 116 14.36 -1.17 -10.95
C PRO A 116 15.79 -0.77 -10.55
N LEU A 117 15.93 0.15 -9.59
CA LEU A 117 17.24 0.53 -9.03
C LEU A 117 17.75 -0.53 -8.06
N ALA A 118 19.07 -0.68 -8.00
CA ALA A 118 19.73 -1.60 -7.07
C ALA A 118 19.61 -1.14 -5.60
N ASP A 119 19.69 0.16 -5.31
CA ASP A 119 19.66 0.71 -3.94
C ASP A 119 18.64 1.85 -3.78
N PRO A 120 17.32 1.61 -3.91
CA PRO A 120 16.31 2.63 -3.62
C PRO A 120 16.31 2.95 -2.11
N ARG A 121 16.33 4.22 -1.73
CA ARG A 121 16.19 4.68 -0.34
C ARG A 121 14.74 4.91 0.04
N ILE A 122 13.90 5.34 -0.91
CA ILE A 122 12.50 5.64 -0.68
C ILE A 122 11.66 4.96 -1.77
N VAL A 123 10.79 4.06 -1.34
CA VAL A 123 9.76 3.47 -2.19
C VAL A 123 8.39 3.71 -1.58
N ARG A 124 7.39 3.85 -2.44
CA ARG A 124 6.00 4.00 -2.02
C ARG A 124 5.20 2.78 -2.40
N LEU A 125 4.71 2.09 -1.38
CA LEU A 125 3.90 0.89 -1.49
C LEU A 125 2.41 1.26 -1.55
N TYR A 126 1.70 0.70 -2.52
CA TYR A 126 0.27 0.94 -2.65
C TYR A 126 -0.43 -0.24 -3.33
N ARG A 127 -1.68 -0.47 -2.95
CA ARG A 127 -2.59 -1.29 -3.76
C ARG A 127 -3.22 -0.42 -4.83
N ARG A 128 -3.18 -0.89 -6.07
CA ARG A 128 -3.92 -0.22 -7.14
C ARG A 128 -5.41 -0.52 -6.94
N ARG A 129 -6.21 0.51 -6.65
CA ARG A 129 -7.66 0.35 -6.43
C ARG A 129 -8.47 1.10 -7.48
N ILE A 130 -9.62 0.55 -7.85
CA ILE A 130 -10.63 1.19 -8.69
C ILE A 130 -11.91 1.32 -7.85
N ALA A 131 -12.25 2.54 -7.45
CA ALA A 131 -13.42 2.85 -6.65
C ALA A 131 -14.63 3.19 -7.55
N PRO A 132 -15.87 3.26 -6.99
CA PRO A 132 -17.07 3.61 -7.75
C PRO A 132 -16.91 4.95 -8.47
N GLY A 133 -17.54 5.09 -9.65
CA GLY A 133 -17.35 6.27 -10.49
C GLY A 133 -16.02 6.30 -11.26
N GLY A 134 -15.19 5.25 -11.16
CA GLY A 134 -13.96 5.10 -11.94
C GLY A 134 -12.73 5.80 -11.34
N PHE A 135 -12.84 6.29 -10.10
CA PHE A 135 -11.71 6.85 -9.35
C PHE A 135 -10.63 5.79 -9.15
N ARG A 136 -9.37 6.22 -9.23
CA ARG A 136 -8.21 5.32 -9.12
C ARG A 136 -7.33 5.73 -7.97
N TYR A 137 -7.12 4.82 -7.04
CA TYR A 137 -6.14 5.02 -5.97
C TYR A 137 -4.82 4.41 -6.44
N GLY A 138 -3.89 5.28 -6.79
CA GLY A 138 -2.54 4.93 -7.22
C GLY A 138 -1.48 5.34 -6.18
N PRO A 139 -0.21 5.52 -6.59
CA PRO A 139 0.88 5.77 -5.67
C PRO A 139 0.69 7.03 -4.82
N ARG A 140 -0.14 8.01 -5.23
CA ARG A 140 -0.42 9.20 -4.40
C ARG A 140 -1.00 8.85 -3.01
N PHE A 141 -1.65 7.70 -2.87
CA PHE A 141 -2.29 7.25 -1.63
C PHE A 141 -1.51 6.13 -0.92
N GLY A 142 -0.30 5.82 -1.40
CA GLY A 142 0.54 4.79 -0.81
C GLY A 142 1.20 5.20 0.50
N VAL A 143 1.70 4.18 1.19
CA VAL A 143 2.57 4.27 2.37
C VAL A 143 4.01 4.33 1.90
N GLU A 144 4.80 5.22 2.47
CA GLU A 144 6.23 5.28 2.16
C GLU A 144 7.02 4.34 3.04
N LEU A 145 7.96 3.65 2.43
CA LEU A 145 8.97 2.84 3.06
C LEU A 145 10.30 3.52 2.81
N GLN A 146 11.00 3.86 3.88
CA GLN A 146 12.29 4.53 3.82
C GLN A 146 13.36 3.65 4.48
N PHE A 147 14.46 3.44 3.79
CA PHE A 147 15.62 2.72 4.29
C PHE A 147 16.66 3.71 4.81
N TRP A 148 16.81 3.75 6.13
CA TRP A 148 17.68 4.68 6.85
C TRP A 148 18.92 3.97 7.38
N ALA A 149 20.01 4.70 7.55
CA ALA A 149 21.16 4.20 8.29
C ALA A 149 21.02 4.66 9.74
N PHE A 150 20.88 3.72 10.67
CA PHE A 150 20.85 4.03 12.10
C PHE A 150 22.27 3.95 12.65
N GLU A 151 22.84 5.09 13.05
CA GLU A 151 24.07 5.13 13.83
C GLU A 151 23.72 5.25 15.32
N GLN A 152 24.56 4.71 16.22
CA GLN A 152 24.30 4.66 17.67
C GLN A 152 23.97 6.02 18.32
N THR A 153 24.29 7.13 17.66
CA THR A 153 24.09 8.49 18.17
C THR A 153 23.41 9.45 17.18
N VAL A 154 23.11 9.06 15.94
CA VAL A 154 22.49 9.93 14.91
C VAL A 154 21.67 9.10 13.92
N ILE A 155 20.49 9.59 13.53
CA ILE A 155 19.70 9.07 12.41
C ILE A 155 20.10 9.86 11.15
N ARG A 156 20.60 9.20 10.10
CA ARG A 156 21.00 9.83 8.83
C ARG A 156 20.20 9.31 7.64
#